data_AF-A0A9P6E8H3-F1
#
_entry.id   AF-A0A9P6E8H3-F1
#
_cell.length_a   1.000
_cell.length_b   1.000
_cell.length_c   1.000
_cell.angle_alpha   90.00
_cell.angle_beta   90.00
_cell.angle_gamma   90.00
#
_symmetry.space_group_name_H-M   'P 1'
#
loop_
_entity.id
_entity.type
_entity.pdbx_description
1 polymer ?
#
loop_
_entity_poly.entity_id
_entity_poly.type
_entity_poly.pdbx_seq_one_letter_code
_entity_poly.pdbx_strand_id
1 'polypeptide(L)'
;MANEILIDGFQQAKKNIRNHPVYWFEDGSLEFEVEIQQFKVHRTLLSRHSRFFSNLPKTWNMDNQSILAGSMSPDSHHVILEPTQLVKAEDVEVLLQHLYHDVLFSRDSTLDRIASILRVTSPRQLDFPQIHESAREIFLGMFPCDPVTFTHTHPLHEAIPIVKDFHLTSVWKAILYSLVTTTEFDVSGQEEGSLQDPQTNSTAALPHIVLDSRHVGSVIDQGITEPVVGASTAIYIPSLVDHNSEEQRQSSVLSPEDSKICMMLMTRIIEHFTPTLFTPPPTSHMECTDALADTWMTLVIQPAIEDDGVYKPLETLKRMKAIDWEEHGLCAPCVEEKRREWTDEQRLIWRLMDVWLKRPEDEQFVLSG
;
A
#
# COMPACT_ATOMS: atom_id res chain seq x y z
N MET A 1 -21.26 4.85 -39.69
CA MET A 1 -21.27 6.32 -39.64
C MET A 1 -21.28 6.91 -38.21
N ALA A 2 -21.43 6.12 -37.13
CA ALA A 2 -21.36 6.65 -35.75
C ALA A 2 -19.97 6.53 -35.08
N ASN A 3 -18.99 5.86 -35.72
CA ASN A 3 -17.63 5.66 -35.19
C ASN A 3 -16.59 6.68 -35.68
N GLU A 4 -16.94 7.59 -36.60
CA GLU A 4 -16.00 8.62 -37.11
C GLU A 4 -16.10 9.95 -36.34
N ILE A 5 -17.13 10.17 -35.53
CA ILE A 5 -17.35 11.45 -34.83
C ILE A 5 -16.63 11.51 -33.46
N LEU A 6 -16.16 10.37 -32.93
CA LEU A 6 -15.41 10.31 -31.67
C LEU A 6 -13.89 10.53 -31.81
N ILE A 7 -13.36 10.56 -33.03
CA ILE A 7 -11.92 10.70 -33.29
C ILE A 7 -11.50 12.19 -33.44
N ASP A 8 -12.41 13.06 -33.88
CA ASP A 8 -12.11 14.50 -34.08
C ASP A 8 -12.10 15.33 -32.78
N GLY A 9 -12.72 14.83 -31.69
CA GLY A 9 -12.69 15.50 -30.38
C GLY A 9 -11.32 15.52 -29.70
N PHE A 10 -10.38 14.68 -30.14
CA PHE A 10 -9.03 14.59 -29.58
C PHE A 10 -8.02 15.56 -30.23
N GLN A 11 -8.31 16.13 -31.40
CA GLN A 11 -7.33 16.94 -32.14
C GLN A 11 -7.30 18.44 -31.77
N GLN A 12 -8.18 18.94 -30.89
CA GLN A 12 -8.35 20.40 -30.78
C GLN A 12 -8.46 21.00 -29.38
N ALA A 13 -8.01 20.30 -28.36
CA ALA A 13 -7.40 20.97 -27.21
C ALA A 13 -5.89 21.02 -27.50
N LYS A 14 -5.43 22.12 -28.11
CA LYS A 14 -4.00 22.43 -28.17
C LYS A 14 -3.54 22.60 -26.73
N LYS A 15 -3.16 21.47 -26.11
CA LYS A 15 -2.76 21.41 -24.71
C LYS A 15 -1.69 22.48 -24.53
N ASN A 16 -1.81 23.32 -23.52
CA ASN A 16 -0.79 24.30 -23.17
C ASN A 16 0.41 23.52 -22.63
N ILE A 17 1.17 22.94 -23.55
CA ILE A 17 2.39 22.22 -23.27
C ILE A 17 3.42 23.24 -22.79
N ARG A 18 4.06 22.96 -21.65
CA ARG A 18 5.03 23.85 -21.01
C ARG A 18 6.34 23.12 -20.77
N ASN A 19 7.44 23.83 -20.89
CA ASN A 19 8.76 23.31 -20.53
C ASN A 19 8.81 23.08 -19.02
N HIS A 20 9.37 21.95 -18.60
CA HIS A 20 9.62 21.68 -17.19
C HIS A 20 10.61 22.71 -16.63
N PRO A 21 10.37 23.33 -15.46
CA PRO A 21 11.19 24.42 -14.95
C PRO A 21 12.64 24.01 -14.61
N VAL A 22 12.83 22.76 -14.17
CA VAL A 22 14.15 22.21 -13.79
C VAL A 22 14.82 21.42 -14.93
N TYR A 23 14.12 20.47 -15.54
CA TYR A 23 14.67 19.56 -16.55
C TYR A 23 14.45 20.06 -17.98
N TRP A 24 14.93 21.28 -18.25
CA TRP A 24 14.97 21.88 -19.58
C TRP A 24 16.37 22.42 -19.87
N PHE A 25 17.25 21.56 -20.37
CA PHE A 25 18.65 21.93 -20.60
C PHE A 25 18.86 22.51 -22.00
N GLU A 26 19.56 23.64 -22.09
CA GLU A 26 19.91 24.28 -23.36
C GLU A 26 20.76 23.37 -24.26
N ASP A 27 21.61 22.53 -23.66
CA ASP A 27 22.46 21.53 -24.31
C ASP A 27 21.82 20.13 -24.39
N GLY A 28 20.54 20.00 -24.02
CA GLY A 28 19.79 18.75 -24.12
C GLY A 28 19.64 18.29 -25.58
N SER A 29 19.83 16.99 -25.79
CA SER A 29 19.78 16.33 -27.11
C SER A 29 18.51 15.52 -27.33
N LEU A 30 17.71 15.32 -26.28
CA LEU A 30 16.46 14.58 -26.32
C LEU A 30 15.38 15.45 -25.67
N GLU A 31 14.35 15.73 -26.43
CA GLU A 31 13.13 16.39 -26.00
C GLU A 31 12.01 15.37 -25.96
N PHE A 32 11.25 15.30 -24.88
CA PHE A 32 10.08 14.44 -24.84
C PHE A 32 8.93 15.01 -24.01
N GLU A 33 7.71 14.67 -24.40
CA GLU A 33 6.48 15.20 -23.80
C GLU A 33 5.79 14.16 -22.94
N VAL A 34 5.36 14.57 -21.74
CA VAL A 34 4.54 13.77 -20.82
C VAL A 34 3.43 14.65 -20.28
N GLU A 35 2.18 14.25 -20.53
CA GLU A 35 0.99 14.99 -20.14
C GLU A 35 0.95 16.44 -20.68
N ILE A 36 1.30 17.44 -19.88
CA ILE A 36 1.34 18.86 -20.23
C ILE A 36 2.76 19.44 -20.14
N GLN A 37 3.74 18.59 -19.85
CA GLN A 37 5.12 18.99 -19.59
C GLN A 37 6.05 18.44 -20.66
N GLN A 38 7.01 19.27 -21.08
CA GLN A 38 8.13 18.84 -21.92
C GLN A 38 9.41 18.83 -21.11
N PHE A 39 10.19 17.80 -21.35
CA PHE A 39 11.50 17.59 -20.76
C PHE A 39 12.54 17.71 -21.86
N LYS A 40 13.64 18.41 -21.59
CA LYS A 40 14.79 18.49 -22.49
C LYS A 40 16.04 18.06 -21.74
N VAL A 41 16.57 16.88 -22.12
CA VAL A 41 17.59 16.15 -21.37
C VAL A 41 18.71 15.59 -22.25
N HIS A 42 19.76 15.07 -21.62
CA HIS A 42 20.86 14.41 -22.31
C HIS A 42 20.49 12.97 -22.73
N ARG A 43 20.39 12.73 -24.05
CA ARG A 43 20.09 11.40 -24.62
C ARG A 43 21.06 10.33 -24.11
N THR A 44 22.35 10.66 -24.05
CA THR A 44 23.41 9.73 -23.63
C THR A 44 23.21 9.19 -22.22
N LEU A 45 22.70 10.02 -21.30
CA LEU A 45 22.41 9.61 -19.92
C LEU A 45 21.26 8.60 -19.88
N LEU A 46 20.15 8.89 -20.57
CA LEU A 46 18.99 8.01 -20.58
C LEU A 46 19.27 6.72 -21.34
N SER A 47 19.83 6.79 -22.56
CA SER A 47 20.15 5.61 -23.39
C SER A 47 21.17 4.67 -22.73
N ARG A 48 21.99 5.15 -21.79
CA ARG A 48 22.92 4.29 -21.05
C ARG A 48 22.20 3.30 -20.14
N HIS A 49 21.06 3.71 -19.59
CA HIS A 49 20.35 2.98 -18.54
C HIS A 49 18.99 2.42 -18.99
N SER A 50 18.44 2.95 -20.08
CA SER A 50 17.14 2.56 -20.62
C SER A 50 17.26 1.92 -21.99
N ARG A 51 16.62 0.75 -22.13
CA ARG A 51 16.51 0.06 -23.42
C ARG A 51 15.54 0.78 -24.37
N PHE A 52 14.50 1.39 -23.84
CA PHE A 52 13.58 2.23 -24.61
C PHE A 52 14.35 3.36 -25.31
N PHE A 53 15.10 4.16 -24.55
CA PHE A 53 15.85 5.28 -25.10
C PHE A 53 17.08 4.85 -25.92
N SER A 54 17.67 3.67 -25.66
CA SER A 54 18.77 3.15 -26.49
C SER A 54 18.32 2.76 -27.90
N ASN A 55 17.09 2.26 -28.02
CA ASN A 55 16.52 1.76 -29.27
C ASN A 55 15.90 2.86 -30.14
N LEU A 56 15.76 4.09 -29.62
CA LEU A 56 15.28 5.21 -30.41
C LEU A 56 16.22 5.49 -31.60
N PRO A 57 15.68 5.61 -32.84
CA PRO A 57 16.48 5.91 -34.02
C PRO A 57 17.33 7.16 -33.83
N LYS A 58 18.61 7.11 -34.21
CA LYS A 58 19.51 8.28 -34.17
C LYS A 58 19.17 9.33 -35.23
N THR A 59 18.44 8.97 -36.27
CA THR A 59 18.01 9.86 -37.34
C THR A 59 16.52 9.66 -37.53
N TRP A 60 15.73 10.62 -37.07
CA TRP A 60 14.31 10.64 -37.44
C TRP A 60 14.26 11.15 -38.89
N ASN A 61 14.09 10.24 -39.85
CA ASN A 61 13.87 10.67 -41.24
C ASN A 61 12.52 11.39 -41.29
N MET A 62 12.55 12.68 -41.63
CA MET A 62 11.36 13.55 -41.71
C MET A 62 10.33 13.10 -42.76
N ASP A 63 10.63 12.08 -43.56
CA ASP A 63 9.79 11.68 -44.70
C ASP A 63 8.44 11.05 -44.30
N ASN A 64 8.22 10.69 -43.03
CA ASN A 64 7.03 9.93 -42.60
C ASN A 64 6.03 10.63 -41.66
N GLN A 65 6.19 11.90 -41.28
CA GLN A 65 5.14 12.63 -40.54
C GLN A 65 4.94 14.08 -41.02
N SER A 66 3.75 14.29 -41.58
CA SER A 66 3.22 15.55 -42.09
C SER A 66 2.87 16.52 -40.97
N ILE A 67 3.24 17.79 -41.18
CA ILE A 67 2.52 19.02 -40.78
C ILE A 67 2.46 19.30 -39.27
N LEU A 68 3.46 20.06 -38.78
CA LEU A 68 3.33 21.26 -37.92
C LEU A 68 4.74 21.71 -37.47
N ALA A 69 5.58 22.14 -38.42
CA ALA A 69 6.95 22.53 -38.16
C ALA A 69 7.04 23.92 -37.48
N GLY A 70 7.17 23.92 -36.15
CA GLY A 70 7.94 24.95 -35.45
C GLY A 70 9.44 24.73 -35.73
N SER A 71 10.22 25.82 -35.75
CA SER A 71 11.66 25.83 -35.99
C SER A 71 12.44 25.02 -34.94
N MET A 72 12.49 23.68 -35.09
CA MET A 72 13.32 22.83 -34.25
C MET A 72 14.75 22.77 -34.81
N SER A 73 15.72 22.77 -33.89
CA SER A 73 17.13 22.57 -34.24
C SER A 73 17.29 21.22 -34.95
N PRO A 74 18.05 21.13 -36.05
CA PRO A 74 18.22 19.90 -36.82
C PRO A 74 18.83 18.73 -36.02
N ASP A 75 19.31 18.98 -34.79
CA ASP A 75 20.02 17.99 -33.96
C ASP A 75 19.23 17.45 -32.76
N SER A 76 17.99 17.90 -32.49
CA SER A 76 17.22 17.45 -31.32
C SER A 76 16.25 16.31 -31.65
N HIS A 77 16.32 15.19 -30.92
CA HIS A 77 15.32 14.11 -31.00
C HIS A 77 14.09 14.49 -30.20
N HIS A 78 12.92 14.54 -30.83
CA HIS A 78 11.65 14.78 -30.15
C HIS A 78 10.84 13.47 -30.03
N VAL A 79 10.36 13.14 -28.84
CA VAL A 79 9.57 11.94 -28.56
C VAL A 79 8.31 12.29 -27.78
N ILE A 80 7.13 11.94 -28.26
CA ILE A 80 5.89 12.10 -27.50
C ILE A 80 5.63 10.79 -26.75
N LEU A 81 5.55 10.83 -25.42
CA LEU A 81 5.09 9.67 -24.66
C LEU A 81 3.57 9.64 -24.72
N GLU A 82 3.04 8.62 -25.41
CA GLU A 82 1.60 8.44 -25.60
C GLU A 82 0.87 8.40 -24.25
N PRO A 83 -0.29 9.07 -24.09
CA PRO A 83 -1.08 9.07 -22.84
C PRO A 83 -1.55 7.68 -22.37
N THR A 84 -1.46 6.67 -23.25
CA THR A 84 -1.72 5.27 -22.89
C THR A 84 -0.66 4.71 -21.91
N GLN A 85 0.48 5.37 -21.80
CA GLN A 85 1.48 5.12 -20.80
C GLN A 85 0.99 5.70 -19.47
N LEU A 86 0.85 4.86 -18.43
CA LEU A 86 0.45 5.25 -17.06
C LEU A 86 1.51 6.10 -16.33
N VAL A 87 2.39 6.77 -17.09
CA VAL A 87 3.52 7.56 -16.59
C VAL A 87 3.08 9.01 -16.50
N LYS A 88 3.11 9.57 -15.29
CA LYS A 88 2.86 10.99 -15.06
C LYS A 88 4.12 11.81 -15.25
N ALA A 89 3.98 13.11 -15.48
CA ALA A 89 5.13 14.02 -15.51
C ALA A 89 5.92 13.98 -14.19
N GLU A 90 5.23 13.84 -13.05
CA GLU A 90 5.82 13.68 -11.71
C GLU A 90 6.69 12.42 -11.60
N ASP A 91 6.27 11.31 -12.21
CA ASP A 91 7.05 10.07 -12.18
C ASP A 91 8.38 10.24 -12.93
N VAL A 92 8.35 10.95 -14.06
CA VAL A 92 9.54 11.30 -14.83
C VAL A 92 10.45 12.25 -14.05
N GLU A 93 9.90 13.26 -13.40
CA GLU A 93 10.67 14.17 -12.55
C GLU A 93 11.43 13.41 -11.45
N VAL A 94 10.78 12.48 -10.76
CA VAL A 94 11.41 11.66 -9.71
C VAL A 94 12.55 10.78 -10.28
N LEU A 95 12.36 10.22 -11.48
CA LEU A 95 13.41 9.48 -12.20
C LEU A 95 14.59 10.39 -12.58
N LEU A 96 14.32 11.56 -13.15
CA LEU A 96 15.38 12.50 -13.55
C LEU A 96 16.12 13.04 -12.33
N GLN A 97 15.44 13.23 -11.20
CA GLN A 97 16.08 13.61 -9.95
C GLN A 97 17.11 12.57 -9.52
N HIS A 98 16.76 11.28 -9.61
CA HIS A 98 17.68 10.20 -9.31
C HIS A 98 18.88 10.16 -10.28
N LEU A 99 18.63 10.31 -11.58
CA LEU A 99 19.68 10.19 -12.60
C LEU A 99 20.66 11.38 -12.64
N TYR A 100 20.21 12.59 -12.31
CA TYR A 100 21.05 13.80 -12.38
C TYR A 100 21.65 14.23 -11.04
N HIS A 101 21.02 13.90 -9.92
CA HIS A 101 21.43 14.38 -8.60
C HIS A 101 21.94 13.27 -7.69
N ASP A 102 22.12 12.04 -8.22
CA ASP A 102 22.56 10.86 -7.47
C ASP A 102 21.77 10.61 -6.18
N VAL A 103 20.48 10.98 -6.17
CA VAL A 103 19.62 10.77 -5.00
C VAL A 103 19.33 9.28 -4.87
N LEU A 104 20.02 8.63 -3.93
CA LEU A 104 19.85 7.21 -3.65
C LEU A 104 18.43 6.94 -3.14
N PHE A 105 17.81 5.88 -3.65
CA PHE A 105 16.61 5.32 -3.03
C PHE A 105 17.06 4.49 -1.83
N SER A 106 16.77 4.96 -0.63
CA SER A 106 16.93 4.17 0.59
C SER A 106 15.60 3.53 1.00
N ARG A 107 15.67 2.61 1.96
CA ARG A 107 14.49 2.06 2.65
C ARG A 107 13.66 3.12 3.39
N ASP A 108 14.24 4.31 3.61
CA ASP A 108 13.58 5.45 4.27
C ASP A 108 12.82 6.35 3.26
N SER A 109 12.85 6.00 1.97
CA SER A 109 12.12 6.73 0.93
C SER A 109 10.60 6.60 1.13
N THR A 110 9.86 7.64 0.76
CA THR A 110 8.39 7.60 0.81
C THR A 110 7.82 6.59 -0.20
N LEU A 111 6.65 6.04 0.11
CA LEU A 111 5.95 5.10 -0.77
C LEU A 111 5.71 5.71 -2.15
N ASP A 112 5.23 6.95 -2.22
CA ASP A 112 4.97 7.67 -3.47
C ASP A 112 6.20 7.75 -4.37
N ARG A 113 7.36 8.07 -3.79
CA ARG A 113 8.62 8.17 -4.55
C ARG A 113 9.01 6.82 -5.15
N ILE A 114 8.92 5.74 -4.37
CA ILE A 114 9.24 4.39 -4.84
C ILE A 114 8.22 3.94 -5.89
N ALA A 115 6.94 4.24 -5.68
CA ALA A 115 5.85 3.98 -6.61
C ALA A 115 6.08 4.65 -7.97
N SER A 116 6.44 5.93 -7.95
CA SER A 116 6.77 6.71 -9.14
C SER A 116 7.91 6.08 -9.94
N ILE A 117 8.99 5.71 -9.26
CA ILE A 117 10.12 5.02 -9.90
C ILE A 117 9.70 3.68 -10.47
N LEU A 118 8.97 2.87 -9.71
CA LEU A 118 8.55 1.54 -10.16
C LEU A 118 7.70 1.62 -11.44
N ARG A 119 6.76 2.57 -11.49
CA ARG A 119 5.93 2.86 -12.69
C ARG A 119 6.77 3.23 -13.90
N VAL A 120 7.53 4.33 -13.79
CA VAL A 120 8.25 4.91 -14.93
C VAL A 120 9.38 4.03 -15.46
N THR A 121 10.06 3.28 -14.59
CA THR A 121 11.19 2.42 -14.98
C THR A 121 10.79 1.06 -15.51
N SER A 122 9.50 0.71 -15.44
CA SER A 122 9.03 -0.63 -15.80
C SER A 122 9.29 -0.99 -17.26
N PRO A 123 9.40 -2.30 -17.59
CA PRO A 123 9.64 -2.76 -18.97
C PRO A 123 8.58 -2.35 -19.99
N ARG A 124 7.36 -2.01 -19.52
CA ARG A 124 6.24 -1.56 -20.36
C ARG A 124 6.21 -0.05 -20.58
N GLN A 125 7.08 0.68 -19.88
CA GLN A 125 7.18 2.14 -19.92
C GLN A 125 8.55 2.54 -20.48
N LEU A 126 9.42 3.14 -19.67
CA LEU A 126 10.74 3.61 -20.13
C LEU A 126 11.85 2.55 -19.99
N ASP A 127 11.54 1.35 -19.50
CA ASP A 127 12.43 0.18 -19.44
C ASP A 127 13.85 0.49 -18.97
N PHE A 128 13.99 0.81 -17.67
CA PHE A 128 15.25 1.01 -16.96
C PHE A 128 15.48 -0.18 -16.00
N PRO A 129 16.00 -1.34 -16.47
CA PRO A 129 15.89 -2.60 -15.74
C PRO A 129 16.57 -2.60 -14.36
N GLN A 130 17.76 -1.99 -14.25
CA GLN A 130 18.51 -1.97 -12.99
C GLN A 130 17.83 -1.12 -11.92
N ILE A 131 17.30 0.05 -12.33
CA ILE A 131 16.59 0.95 -11.43
C ILE A 131 15.24 0.35 -11.05
N HIS A 132 14.56 -0.29 -12.00
CA HIS A 132 13.29 -0.97 -11.76
C HIS A 132 13.43 -2.10 -10.74
N GLU A 133 14.42 -2.97 -10.90
CA GLU A 133 14.65 -4.06 -9.94
C GLU A 133 15.01 -3.53 -8.55
N SER A 134 15.86 -2.49 -8.48
CA SER A 134 16.21 -1.86 -7.20
C SER A 134 14.98 -1.26 -6.49
N ALA A 135 14.14 -0.54 -7.23
CA ALA A 135 12.90 0.03 -6.69
C ALA A 135 11.91 -1.05 -6.27
N ARG A 136 11.84 -2.15 -7.02
CA ARG A 136 11.03 -3.32 -6.68
C ARG A 136 11.50 -3.95 -5.37
N GLU A 137 12.79 -4.21 -5.20
CA GLU A 137 13.34 -4.77 -3.97
C GLU A 137 13.07 -3.87 -2.76
N ILE A 138 13.21 -2.55 -2.91
CA ILE A 138 12.87 -1.58 -1.86
C ILE A 138 11.39 -1.66 -1.54
N PHE A 139 10.52 -1.61 -2.55
CA PHE A 139 9.06 -1.69 -2.37
C PHE A 139 8.66 -2.99 -1.65
N LEU A 140 9.20 -4.14 -2.06
CA LEU A 140 8.99 -5.42 -1.39
C LEU A 140 9.43 -5.37 0.08
N GLY A 141 10.54 -4.68 0.38
CA GLY A 141 11.05 -4.51 1.73
C GLY A 141 10.27 -3.53 2.61
N MET A 142 9.35 -2.73 2.04
CA MET A 142 8.47 -1.84 2.81
C MET A 142 7.32 -2.58 3.49
N PHE A 143 7.01 -3.81 3.06
CA PHE A 143 5.90 -4.60 3.59
C PHE A 143 6.42 -5.89 4.20
N PRO A 144 5.83 -6.35 5.32
CA PRO A 144 6.24 -7.60 5.93
C PRO A 144 5.91 -8.78 5.03
N CYS A 145 6.92 -9.62 4.78
CA CYS A 145 6.76 -10.88 4.05
C CYS A 145 6.51 -12.07 4.99
N ASP A 146 6.67 -11.89 6.30
CA ASP A 146 6.57 -12.92 7.31
C ASP A 146 5.50 -12.60 8.37
N PRO A 147 4.87 -13.63 8.97
CA PRO A 147 3.79 -13.47 9.93
C PRO A 147 4.21 -12.94 11.31
N VAL A 148 5.49 -12.66 11.54
CA VAL A 148 6.02 -12.32 12.87
C VAL A 148 6.17 -10.81 13.07
N THR A 149 6.40 -10.07 11.99
CA THR A 149 6.63 -8.61 12.02
C THR A 149 5.50 -7.82 11.36
N PHE A 150 4.29 -7.95 11.88
CA PHE A 150 3.17 -7.12 11.43
C PHE A 150 3.13 -5.80 12.22
N THR A 151 3.77 -4.77 11.67
CA THR A 151 3.61 -3.36 12.06
C THR A 151 3.53 -2.54 10.78
N HIS A 152 2.42 -1.82 10.58
CA HIS A 152 2.22 -1.04 9.37
C HIS A 152 2.42 0.45 9.65
N THR A 153 3.32 1.06 8.88
CA THR A 153 3.63 2.50 8.94
C THR A 153 3.27 3.22 7.64
N HIS A 154 2.74 2.51 6.65
CA HIS A 154 2.60 3.02 5.28
C HIS A 154 1.13 3.14 4.86
N PRO A 155 0.80 4.09 3.96
CA PRO A 155 -0.55 4.24 3.42
C PRO A 155 -0.91 3.05 2.53
N LEU A 156 -1.67 2.10 3.09
CA LEU A 156 -1.97 0.81 2.47
C LEU A 156 -2.79 0.93 1.17
N HIS A 157 -3.71 1.90 1.11
CA HIS A 157 -4.59 2.12 -0.04
C HIS A 157 -3.83 2.51 -1.30
N GLU A 158 -2.82 3.36 -1.16
CA GLU A 158 -1.99 3.85 -2.27
C GLU A 158 -1.11 2.75 -2.86
N ALA A 159 -0.82 1.70 -2.06
CA ALA A 159 -0.01 0.57 -2.50
C ALA A 159 -0.79 -0.45 -3.37
N ILE A 160 -2.13 -0.50 -3.25
CA ILE A 160 -2.97 -1.49 -3.95
C ILE A 160 -2.81 -1.44 -5.47
N PRO A 161 -2.93 -0.28 -6.15
CA PRO A 161 -2.83 -0.23 -7.61
C PRO A 161 -1.47 -0.70 -8.09
N ILE A 162 -0.40 -0.32 -7.38
CA ILE A 162 0.98 -0.68 -7.71
C ILE A 162 1.15 -2.20 -7.66
N VAL A 163 0.70 -2.82 -6.56
CA VAL A 163 0.84 -4.26 -6.38
C VAL A 163 0.08 -5.05 -7.42
N LYS A 164 -1.10 -4.57 -7.84
CA LYS A 164 -1.87 -5.17 -8.93
C LYS A 164 -1.17 -5.03 -10.27
N ASP A 165 -0.72 -3.83 -10.61
CA ASP A 165 -0.07 -3.52 -11.89
C ASP A 165 1.23 -4.32 -12.08
N PHE A 166 1.95 -4.59 -10.98
CA PHE A 166 3.22 -5.31 -10.97
C PHE A 166 3.13 -6.77 -10.51
N HIS A 167 1.92 -7.29 -10.27
CA HIS A 167 1.67 -8.67 -9.82
C HIS A 167 2.51 -9.08 -8.59
N LEU A 168 2.64 -8.20 -7.59
CA LEU A 168 3.45 -8.42 -6.39
C LEU A 168 2.67 -9.21 -5.32
N THR A 169 2.41 -10.49 -5.59
CA THR A 169 1.49 -11.33 -4.79
C THR A 169 1.83 -11.43 -3.30
N SER A 170 3.12 -11.47 -2.93
CA SER A 170 3.54 -11.52 -1.52
C SER A 170 3.14 -10.25 -0.76
N VAL A 171 3.34 -9.09 -1.39
CA VAL A 171 2.96 -7.79 -0.82
C VAL A 171 1.45 -7.61 -0.83
N TRP A 172 0.77 -8.12 -1.85
CA TRP A 172 -0.70 -8.09 -1.93
C TRP A 172 -1.34 -8.71 -0.71
N LYS A 173 -0.90 -9.93 -0.35
CA LYS A 173 -1.35 -10.63 0.84
C LYS A 173 -1.11 -9.81 2.12
N ALA A 174 0.08 -9.23 2.26
CA ALA A 174 0.42 -8.40 3.41
C ALA A 174 -0.48 -7.17 3.50
N ILE A 175 -0.66 -6.43 2.41
CA ILE A 175 -1.55 -5.26 2.36
C ILE A 175 -2.98 -5.66 2.72
N LEU A 176 -3.53 -6.71 2.13
CA LEU A 176 -4.90 -7.14 2.43
C LEU A 176 -5.08 -7.56 3.90
N TYR A 177 -4.10 -8.27 4.48
CA TYR A 177 -4.12 -8.56 5.92
C TYR A 177 -4.12 -7.27 6.75
N SER A 178 -3.23 -6.34 6.40
CA SER A 178 -3.08 -5.05 7.09
C SER A 178 -4.38 -4.27 7.05
N LEU A 179 -5.01 -4.20 5.88
CA LEU A 179 -6.29 -3.54 5.66
C LEU A 179 -7.35 -4.20 6.56
N VAL A 180 -7.49 -5.53 6.52
CA VAL A 180 -8.48 -6.24 7.35
C VAL A 180 -8.26 -6.01 8.86
N THR A 181 -7.02 -5.79 9.29
CA THR A 181 -6.67 -5.73 10.72
C THR A 181 -6.51 -4.33 11.30
N THR A 182 -6.39 -3.28 10.48
CA THR A 182 -6.09 -1.92 10.98
C THR A 182 -7.14 -0.88 10.68
N THR A 183 -8.09 -1.19 9.80
CA THR A 183 -8.99 -0.19 9.23
C THR A 183 -10.41 -0.66 9.35
N GLU A 184 -11.23 0.17 9.98
CA GLU A 184 -12.68 0.09 9.90
C GLU A 184 -13.08 0.51 8.48
N PHE A 185 -13.00 -0.40 7.50
CA PHE A 185 -13.60 -0.09 6.21
C PHE A 185 -15.10 -0.10 6.36
N ASP A 186 -15.69 1.05 6.10
CA ASP A 186 -17.13 1.24 6.16
C ASP A 186 -17.82 0.37 5.08
N VAL A 187 -18.37 -0.77 5.51
CA VAL A 187 -19.15 -1.69 4.65
C VAL A 187 -20.57 -1.15 4.44
N SER A 188 -20.97 -0.08 5.12
CA SER A 188 -22.37 0.38 5.13
C SER A 188 -22.86 0.99 3.81
N GLY A 189 -21.96 1.27 2.86
CA GLY A 189 -22.29 2.02 1.64
C GLY A 189 -23.04 1.28 0.51
N GLN A 190 -23.42 0.00 0.64
CA GLN A 190 -24.00 -0.77 -0.49
C GLN A 190 -25.45 -1.26 -0.37
N GLU A 191 -26.18 -1.03 0.73
CA GLU A 191 -27.57 -1.52 0.83
C GLU A 191 -28.63 -0.51 1.33
N GLU A 192 -28.47 0.79 1.10
CA GLU A 192 -29.63 1.71 1.17
C GLU A 192 -30.44 1.68 -0.14
N GLY A 193 -30.84 0.47 -0.54
CA GLY A 193 -31.68 0.18 -1.69
C GLY A 193 -33.05 -0.34 -1.27
N SER A 194 -33.89 0.53 -0.70
CA SER A 194 -35.36 0.41 -0.71
C SER A 194 -35.96 -0.94 -0.24
N LEU A 195 -35.77 -1.30 1.02
CA LEU A 195 -36.82 -2.06 1.73
C LEU A 195 -37.93 -1.06 2.11
N GLN A 196 -38.96 -0.97 1.28
CA GLN A 196 -40.24 -0.41 1.70
C GLN A 196 -40.81 -1.33 2.79
N ASP A 197 -40.86 -0.83 4.01
CA ASP A 197 -41.59 -1.43 5.14
C ASP A 197 -43.09 -1.52 4.81
N PRO A 198 -43.70 -2.70 4.77
CA PRO A 198 -45.12 -2.86 5.04
C PRO A 198 -45.26 -3.34 6.49
N GLN A 199 -45.82 -2.45 7.32
CA GLN A 199 -46.45 -2.71 8.61
C GLN A 199 -45.65 -2.41 9.88
N THR A 200 -45.80 -1.16 10.31
CA THR A 200 -46.08 -0.80 11.70
C THR A 200 -47.17 -1.70 12.30
N ASN A 201 -46.84 -2.47 13.34
CA ASN A 201 -47.64 -2.66 14.56
C ASN A 201 -47.04 -3.77 15.45
N SER A 202 -46.35 -3.39 16.53
CA SER A 202 -46.73 -3.83 17.89
C SER A 202 -45.71 -3.39 18.92
N THR A 203 -46.20 -2.51 19.78
CA THR A 203 -45.70 -2.11 21.08
C THR A 203 -45.47 -3.31 22.01
N ALA A 204 -44.26 -3.48 22.52
CA ALA A 204 -44.03 -4.12 23.81
C ALA A 204 -42.73 -3.58 24.44
N ALA A 205 -42.91 -2.95 25.59
CA ALA A 205 -41.89 -2.27 26.38
C ALA A 205 -41.04 -3.25 27.18
N LEU A 206 -39.75 -2.96 27.34
CA LEU A 206 -38.92 -3.41 28.47
C LEU A 206 -37.86 -2.33 28.85
N PRO A 207 -37.38 -2.31 30.11
CA PRO A 207 -36.94 -1.11 30.79
C PRO A 207 -35.44 -0.83 30.65
N HIS A 208 -35.11 0.46 30.56
CA HIS A 208 -33.77 1.00 30.66
C HIS A 208 -33.20 0.83 32.07
N ILE A 209 -32.05 0.15 32.18
CA ILE A 209 -31.16 0.22 33.34
C ILE A 209 -30.23 1.42 33.10
N VAL A 210 -30.33 2.41 33.98
CA VAL A 210 -29.44 3.57 34.06
C VAL A 210 -28.26 3.20 34.96
N LEU A 211 -27.05 3.17 34.41
CA LEU A 211 -25.81 3.15 35.18
C LEU A 211 -25.20 4.56 35.14
N ASP A 212 -25.27 5.20 36.30
CA ASP A 212 -24.72 6.52 36.63
C ASP A 212 -23.20 6.38 36.86
N SER A 213 -22.39 7.16 36.16
CA SER A 213 -20.94 7.28 36.42
C SER A 213 -20.57 8.74 36.60
N ARG A 214 -20.44 9.14 37.86
CA ARG A 214 -19.85 10.40 38.29
C ARG A 214 -18.37 10.19 38.62
N HIS A 215 -17.54 11.01 37.96
CA HIS A 215 -16.41 11.79 38.49
C HIS A 215 -15.44 11.10 39.46
N VAL A 216 -14.13 11.14 39.15
CA VAL A 216 -13.10 11.94 39.87
C VAL A 216 -11.88 12.06 38.95
N GLY A 217 -11.36 13.28 38.77
CA GLY A 217 -10.07 13.54 38.11
C GLY A 217 -8.94 13.84 39.11
N SER A 218 -7.70 13.93 38.60
CA SER A 218 -6.54 14.71 39.11
C SER A 218 -5.35 14.33 38.21
N VAL A 219 -4.75 15.20 37.38
CA VAL A 219 -3.84 16.33 37.68
C VAL A 219 -2.62 15.93 38.50
N ILE A 220 -1.44 15.85 37.85
CA ILE A 220 -0.03 16.28 38.21
C ILE A 220 0.76 16.12 36.87
N ASP A 221 1.23 17.12 36.11
CA ASP A 221 2.16 18.25 36.26
C ASP A 221 3.67 17.91 36.45
N GLN A 222 4.50 18.65 35.71
CA GLN A 222 5.97 18.81 35.78
C GLN A 222 6.82 17.69 35.11
N GLY A 223 7.71 17.95 34.14
CA GLY A 223 8.37 19.20 33.75
C GLY A 223 9.87 19.07 34.00
N ILE A 224 10.65 18.67 32.99
CA ILE A 224 12.12 18.82 32.99
C ILE A 224 12.57 19.26 31.58
N THR A 225 13.21 20.42 31.58
CA THR A 225 13.89 21.11 30.47
C THR A 225 15.38 20.78 30.50
N GLU A 226 16.06 20.75 29.36
CA GLU A 226 17.53 20.94 29.12
C GLU A 226 17.86 20.61 27.62
N PRO A 227 19.01 20.99 27.04
CA PRO A 227 19.24 22.29 26.40
C PRO A 227 19.54 22.21 24.89
N VAL A 228 19.37 23.36 24.23
CA VAL A 228 19.61 23.60 22.80
C VAL A 228 21.10 23.76 22.49
N VAL A 229 21.61 23.01 21.50
CA VAL A 229 22.94 23.23 20.89
C VAL A 229 22.82 23.14 19.35
N GLY A 230 23.32 24.18 18.67
CA GLY A 230 23.90 24.07 17.32
C GLY A 230 22.99 24.42 16.13
N ALA A 231 22.76 25.71 15.89
CA ALA A 231 22.15 26.19 14.65
C ALA A 231 23.14 26.06 13.48
N SER A 232 22.79 25.20 12.50
CA SER A 232 23.44 25.12 11.19
C SER A 232 22.55 25.85 10.18
N THR A 233 23.10 26.86 9.52
CA THR A 233 22.38 27.75 8.60
C THR A 233 22.11 27.03 7.28
N ALA A 234 20.94 26.39 7.17
CA ALA A 234 20.39 25.92 5.91
C ALA A 234 19.62 27.04 5.21
N ILE A 235 19.87 27.20 3.91
CA ILE A 235 19.18 28.17 3.05
C ILE A 235 17.71 27.75 2.93
N TYR A 236 16.83 28.54 3.55
CA TYR A 236 15.38 28.40 3.50
C TYR A 236 14.87 28.84 2.11
N ILE A 237 14.45 27.87 1.30
CA ILE A 237 13.61 28.11 0.14
C ILE A 237 12.16 28.14 0.66
N PRO A 238 11.39 29.22 0.51
CA PRO A 238 10.00 29.27 0.98
C PRO A 238 9.17 28.19 0.27
N SER A 239 8.75 27.18 1.05
CA SER A 239 7.75 26.22 0.64
C SER A 239 6.43 26.97 0.40
N LEU A 240 5.96 26.94 -0.84
CA LEU A 240 4.62 27.42 -1.19
C LEU A 240 3.60 26.58 -0.41
N VAL A 241 2.77 27.29 0.34
CA VAL A 241 1.87 26.77 1.36
C VAL A 241 0.67 26.04 0.74
N ASP A 242 0.40 24.88 1.35
CA ASP A 242 -0.78 24.02 1.36
C ASP A 242 -2.11 24.62 0.88
N HIS A 243 -2.55 24.15 -0.29
CA HIS A 243 -3.96 24.16 -0.69
C HIS A 243 -4.50 22.75 -1.04
N ASN A 244 -3.79 21.66 -0.70
CA ASN A 244 -4.14 20.29 -1.12
C ASN A 244 -4.78 19.38 -0.05
N SER A 245 -5.06 19.88 1.15
CA SER A 245 -5.45 19.01 2.29
C SER A 245 -6.88 18.45 2.23
N GLU A 246 -7.77 18.98 1.38
CA GLU A 246 -9.14 18.46 1.23
C GLU A 246 -9.29 17.47 0.05
N GLU A 247 -8.51 17.59 -1.02
CA GLU A 247 -8.54 16.61 -2.13
C GLU A 247 -7.84 15.29 -1.75
N GLN A 248 -6.87 15.31 -0.83
CA GLN A 248 -6.20 14.10 -0.34
C GLN A 248 -7.09 13.17 0.51
N ARG A 249 -8.25 13.63 1.00
CA ARG A 249 -9.20 12.76 1.73
C ARG A 249 -10.10 11.90 0.83
N GLN A 250 -10.13 12.16 -0.48
CA GLN A 250 -10.99 11.39 -1.40
C GLN A 250 -10.35 10.07 -1.87
N SER A 251 -9.08 9.80 -1.54
CA SER A 251 -8.33 8.62 -2.04
C SER A 251 -8.40 7.37 -1.16
N SER A 252 -9.04 7.40 0.01
CA SER A 252 -9.02 6.25 0.94
C SER A 252 -10.12 5.21 0.72
N VAL A 253 -10.96 5.38 -0.30
CA VAL A 253 -12.04 4.42 -0.56
C VAL A 253 -11.50 3.25 -1.38
N LEU A 254 -11.52 2.05 -0.80
CA LEU A 254 -11.20 0.82 -1.51
C LEU A 254 -12.16 0.63 -2.69
N SER A 255 -11.67 0.02 -3.77
CA SER A 255 -12.56 -0.40 -4.85
C SER A 255 -13.57 -1.43 -4.32
N PRO A 256 -14.81 -1.50 -4.85
CA PRO A 256 -15.80 -2.47 -4.39
C PRO A 256 -15.30 -3.92 -4.44
N GLU A 257 -14.47 -4.23 -5.43
CA GLU A 257 -13.84 -5.55 -5.56
C GLU A 257 -12.82 -5.80 -4.44
N ASP A 258 -11.99 -4.81 -4.11
CA ASP A 258 -11.01 -4.94 -3.02
C ASP A 258 -11.69 -5.03 -1.65
N SER A 259 -12.75 -4.26 -1.42
CA SER A 259 -13.57 -4.37 -0.22
C SER A 259 -14.15 -5.77 -0.08
N LYS A 260 -14.70 -6.33 -1.16
CA LYS A 260 -15.23 -7.71 -1.17
C LYS A 260 -14.15 -8.73 -0.86
N ILE A 261 -12.95 -8.58 -1.42
CA ILE A 261 -11.80 -9.46 -1.13
C ILE A 261 -11.41 -9.35 0.35
N CYS A 262 -11.33 -8.13 0.91
CA CYS A 262 -11.03 -7.92 2.33
C CYS A 262 -12.08 -8.56 3.24
N MET A 263 -13.36 -8.38 2.93
CA MET A 263 -14.46 -8.98 3.69
C MET A 263 -14.42 -10.51 3.67
N MET A 264 -14.19 -11.10 2.49
CA MET A 264 -14.01 -12.55 2.37
C MET A 264 -12.82 -13.02 3.20
N LEU A 265 -11.68 -12.33 3.10
CA LEU A 265 -10.47 -12.68 3.86
C LEU A 265 -10.72 -12.61 5.37
N MET A 266 -11.35 -11.54 5.84
CA MET A 266 -11.71 -11.35 7.25
C MET A 266 -12.59 -12.49 7.76
N THR A 267 -13.65 -12.85 7.02
CA THR A 267 -14.53 -13.97 7.37
C THR A 267 -13.75 -15.27 7.49
N ARG A 268 -12.86 -15.58 6.54
CA ARG A 268 -12.02 -16.80 6.59
C ARG A 268 -11.06 -16.82 7.77
N ILE A 269 -10.45 -15.67 8.08
CA ILE A 269 -9.59 -15.50 9.25
C ILE A 269 -10.38 -15.80 10.53
N ILE A 270 -11.56 -15.20 10.68
CA ILE A 270 -12.42 -15.39 11.87
C ILE A 270 -12.87 -16.85 11.99
N GLU A 271 -13.36 -17.45 10.90
CA GLU A 271 -13.77 -18.86 10.85
C GLU A 271 -12.65 -19.79 11.33
N HIS A 272 -11.41 -19.55 10.87
CA HIS A 272 -10.25 -20.37 11.20
C HIS A 272 -9.74 -20.12 12.63
N PHE A 273 -9.65 -18.87 13.06
CA PHE A 273 -8.96 -18.51 14.29
C PHE A 273 -9.84 -18.56 15.55
N THR A 274 -11.16 -18.36 15.42
CA THR A 274 -12.09 -18.37 16.56
C THR A 274 -11.98 -19.64 17.41
N PRO A 275 -11.97 -20.86 16.84
CA PRO A 275 -11.79 -22.08 17.65
C PRO A 275 -10.49 -22.09 18.46
N THR A 276 -9.39 -21.61 17.86
CA THR A 276 -8.06 -21.49 18.51
C THR A 276 -8.08 -20.47 19.65
N LEU A 277 -8.81 -19.37 19.48
CA LEU A 277 -8.87 -18.30 20.48
C LEU A 277 -9.76 -18.67 21.68
N PHE A 278 -10.92 -19.29 21.43
CA PHE A 278 -11.92 -19.54 22.48
C PHE A 278 -11.82 -20.94 23.12
N THR A 279 -10.87 -21.77 22.69
CA THR A 279 -10.62 -23.10 23.27
C THR A 279 -9.20 -23.16 23.83
N PRO A 280 -9.01 -23.21 25.17
CA PRO A 280 -7.67 -23.38 25.72
C PRO A 280 -7.07 -24.71 25.24
N PRO A 281 -5.87 -24.70 24.64
CA PRO A 281 -5.25 -25.92 24.14
C PRO A 281 -4.75 -26.77 25.32
N PRO A 282 -4.79 -28.11 25.25
CA PRO A 282 -4.21 -28.96 26.27
C PRO A 282 -2.69 -28.84 26.27
N THR A 283 -2.05 -29.12 27.41
CA THR A 283 -0.58 -29.23 27.50
C THR A 283 -0.16 -30.67 27.82
N SER A 284 1.13 -30.98 27.71
CA SER A 284 1.68 -32.30 28.03
C SER A 284 1.53 -32.70 29.51
N HIS A 285 1.31 -31.75 30.42
CA HIS A 285 1.12 -31.99 31.85
C HIS A 285 -0.29 -31.55 32.30
N MET A 286 -0.96 -32.36 33.13
CA MET A 286 -2.33 -32.07 33.56
C MET A 286 -2.42 -30.79 34.39
N GLU A 287 -1.51 -30.60 35.36
CA GLU A 287 -1.45 -29.38 36.19
C GLU A 287 -1.25 -28.11 35.34
N CYS A 288 -0.39 -28.16 34.31
CA CYS A 288 -0.20 -27.05 33.39
C CYS A 288 -1.41 -26.80 32.49
N THR A 289 -2.19 -27.85 32.18
CA THR A 289 -3.43 -27.73 31.41
C THR A 289 -4.50 -27.01 32.23
N ASP A 290 -4.64 -27.39 33.50
CA ASP A 290 -5.58 -26.74 34.43
C ASP A 290 -5.18 -25.27 34.64
N ALA A 291 -3.90 -24.99 34.91
CA ALA A 291 -3.40 -23.62 35.07
C ALA A 291 -3.60 -22.75 33.81
N LEU A 292 -3.36 -23.31 32.63
CA LEU A 292 -3.60 -22.63 31.36
C LEU A 292 -5.10 -22.35 31.16
N ALA A 293 -5.96 -23.33 31.40
CA ALA A 293 -7.41 -23.18 31.25
C ALA A 293 -7.99 -22.13 32.22
N ASP A 294 -7.56 -22.13 33.48
CA ASP A 294 -8.01 -21.20 34.52
C ASP A 294 -7.65 -19.73 34.20
N THR A 295 -6.52 -19.51 33.52
CA THR A 295 -6.03 -18.17 33.18
C THR A 295 -6.38 -17.72 31.75
N TRP A 296 -6.83 -18.64 30.89
CA TRP A 296 -7.06 -18.39 29.47
C TRP A 296 -8.04 -17.25 29.19
N MET A 297 -9.16 -17.22 29.92
CA MET A 297 -10.19 -16.19 29.74
C MET A 297 -9.61 -14.79 29.99
N THR A 298 -8.89 -14.62 31.10
CA THR A 298 -8.35 -13.33 31.53
C THR A 298 -7.14 -12.89 30.71
N LEU A 299 -6.25 -13.81 30.35
CA LEU A 299 -4.96 -13.46 29.72
C LEU A 299 -5.02 -13.48 28.18
N VAL A 300 -5.96 -14.24 27.59
CA VAL A 300 -6.03 -14.43 26.14
C VAL A 300 -7.33 -13.89 25.56
N ILE A 301 -8.48 -14.41 26.01
CA ILE A 301 -9.79 -14.08 25.40
C ILE A 301 -10.16 -12.62 25.66
N GLN A 302 -10.18 -12.18 26.92
CA GLN A 302 -10.63 -10.83 27.26
C GLN A 302 -9.79 -9.75 26.58
N PRO A 303 -8.44 -9.79 26.60
CA PRO A 303 -7.66 -8.80 25.88
C PRO A 303 -7.87 -8.87 24.37
N ALA A 304 -8.11 -10.05 23.78
CA ALA A 304 -8.44 -10.20 22.37
C ALA A 304 -9.81 -9.63 21.98
N ILE A 305 -10.75 -9.52 22.90
CA ILE A 305 -12.03 -8.84 22.67
C ILE A 305 -11.83 -7.33 22.82
N GLU A 306 -11.04 -6.88 23.80
CA GLU A 306 -10.81 -5.46 24.08
C GLU A 306 -9.93 -4.77 23.01
N ASP A 307 -8.94 -5.48 22.45
CA ASP A 307 -8.00 -4.98 21.44
C ASP A 307 -8.36 -5.40 20.01
N ASP A 308 -9.57 -5.95 19.84
CA ASP A 308 -10.05 -6.46 18.57
C ASP A 308 -9.20 -7.62 17.98
N GLY A 309 -8.42 -8.29 18.81
CA GLY A 309 -7.55 -9.41 18.48
C GLY A 309 -8.23 -10.64 17.86
N VAL A 310 -9.57 -10.73 17.90
CA VAL A 310 -10.35 -11.81 17.25
C VAL A 310 -10.08 -11.85 15.74
N TYR A 311 -9.96 -10.70 15.09
CA TYR A 311 -9.66 -10.62 13.65
C TYR A 311 -8.18 -10.36 13.34
N LYS A 312 -7.32 -10.29 14.37
CA LYS A 312 -5.86 -10.04 14.28
C LYS A 312 -5.07 -11.26 14.77
N PRO A 313 -5.21 -12.44 14.13
CA PRO A 313 -4.66 -13.69 14.65
C PRO A 313 -3.14 -13.65 14.82
N LEU A 314 -2.41 -12.98 13.92
CA LEU A 314 -0.95 -12.93 13.97
C LEU A 314 -0.48 -12.12 15.18
N GLU A 315 -1.09 -10.98 15.42
CA GLU A 315 -0.84 -10.10 16.57
C GLU A 315 -1.25 -10.79 17.88
N THR A 316 -2.42 -11.41 17.92
CA THR A 316 -2.93 -12.13 19.10
C THR A 316 -2.01 -13.30 19.47
N LEU A 317 -1.60 -14.13 18.51
CA LEU A 317 -0.65 -15.23 18.76
C LEU A 317 0.73 -14.70 19.21
N LYS A 318 1.17 -13.54 18.69
CA LYS A 318 2.41 -12.89 19.13
C LYS A 318 2.30 -12.43 20.59
N ARG A 319 1.17 -11.82 20.97
CA ARG A 319 0.87 -11.42 22.35
C ARG A 319 0.81 -12.65 23.28
N MET A 320 0.13 -13.72 22.88
CA MET A 320 0.07 -14.97 23.65
C MET A 320 1.45 -15.56 23.95
N LYS A 321 2.37 -15.52 22.98
CA LYS A 321 3.76 -15.97 23.17
C LYS A 321 4.56 -15.11 24.15
N ALA A 322 4.20 -13.83 24.28
CA ALA A 322 4.89 -12.86 25.13
C ALA A 322 4.45 -12.89 26.60
N ILE A 323 3.35 -13.58 26.93
CA ILE A 323 2.90 -13.79 28.31
C ILE A 323 3.93 -14.64 29.07
N ASP A 324 4.21 -14.27 30.32
CA ASP A 324 5.03 -15.07 31.22
C ASP A 324 4.20 -16.19 31.85
N TRP A 325 4.00 -17.25 31.07
CA TRP A 325 3.20 -18.39 31.48
C TRP A 325 3.79 -19.16 32.68
N GLU A 326 5.08 -18.99 32.99
CA GLU A 326 5.70 -19.63 34.15
C GLU A 326 5.22 -19.00 35.45
N GLU A 327 5.05 -17.66 35.49
CA GLU A 327 4.42 -16.96 36.62
C GLU A 327 2.95 -17.36 36.84
N HIS A 328 2.33 -17.93 35.81
CA HIS A 328 0.95 -18.42 35.83
C HIS A 328 0.84 -19.94 36.03
N GLY A 329 1.92 -20.62 36.42
CA GLY A 329 1.90 -22.02 36.84
C GLY A 329 2.18 -23.04 35.75
N LEU A 330 2.56 -22.62 34.53
CA LEU A 330 3.05 -23.55 33.51
C LEU A 330 4.53 -23.86 33.76
N CYS A 331 4.94 -25.11 33.53
CA CYS A 331 6.35 -25.45 33.58
C CYS A 331 7.06 -25.05 32.28
N ALA A 332 8.37 -24.73 32.36
CA ALA A 332 9.16 -24.27 31.22
C ALA A 332 9.04 -25.16 29.95
N PRO A 333 9.04 -26.52 30.03
CA PRO A 333 8.83 -27.35 28.85
C PRO A 333 7.48 -27.13 28.15
N CYS A 334 6.39 -26.95 28.90
CA CYS A 334 5.07 -26.68 28.34
C CYS A 334 4.98 -25.27 27.74
N VAL A 335 5.65 -24.28 28.34
CA VAL A 335 5.74 -22.92 27.79
C VAL A 335 6.46 -22.92 26.44
N GLU A 336 7.60 -23.60 26.33
CA GLU A 336 8.34 -23.71 25.07
C GLU A 336 7.54 -24.46 24.00
N GLU A 337 6.88 -25.57 24.38
CA GLU A 337 5.99 -26.31 23.49
C GLU A 337 4.88 -25.41 22.93
N LYS A 338 4.21 -24.62 23.77
CA LYS A 338 3.12 -23.72 23.34
C LYS A 338 3.61 -22.56 22.49
N ARG A 339 4.76 -21.97 22.81
CA ARG A 339 5.36 -20.92 21.97
C ARG A 339 5.68 -21.42 20.56
N ARG A 340 6.14 -22.66 20.44
CA ARG A 340 6.35 -23.33 19.15
C ARG A 340 5.03 -23.58 18.42
N GLU A 341 4.03 -24.16 19.08
CA GLU A 341 2.70 -24.39 18.49
C GLU A 341 2.08 -23.09 17.95
N TRP A 342 2.07 -22.01 18.73
CA TRP A 342 1.51 -20.72 18.30
C TRP A 342 2.33 -20.08 17.16
N THR A 343 3.64 -20.31 17.12
CA THR A 343 4.47 -19.87 15.99
C THR A 343 4.15 -20.67 14.73
N ASP A 344 3.89 -21.96 14.84
CA ASP A 344 3.47 -22.79 13.72
C ASP A 344 2.06 -22.43 13.25
N GLU A 345 1.15 -22.08 14.16
CA GLU A 345 -0.18 -21.57 13.83
C GLU A 345 -0.12 -20.24 13.09
N GLN A 346 0.73 -19.29 13.50
CA GLN A 346 0.96 -18.04 12.75
C GLN A 346 1.42 -18.33 11.30
N ARG A 347 2.34 -19.27 11.12
CA ARG A 347 2.81 -19.69 9.79
C ARG A 347 1.74 -20.43 9.01
N LEU A 348 0.86 -21.18 9.68
CA LEU A 348 -0.25 -21.87 9.04
C LEU A 348 -1.26 -20.86 8.49
N ILE A 349 -1.72 -19.93 9.32
CA ILE A 349 -2.66 -18.87 8.92
C ILE A 349 -2.11 -18.08 7.73
N TRP A 350 -0.84 -17.66 7.80
CA TRP A 350 -0.18 -16.93 6.71
C TRP A 350 -0.11 -17.67 5.38
N ARG A 351 0.01 -19.01 5.42
CA ARG A 351 -0.02 -19.87 4.23
C ARG A 351 -1.44 -20.11 3.75
N LEU A 352 -2.41 -20.27 4.66
CA LEU A 352 -3.82 -20.43 4.30
C LEU A 352 -4.37 -19.21 3.57
N MET A 353 -3.88 -18.01 3.90
CA MET A 353 -4.20 -16.79 3.16
C MET A 353 -3.82 -16.88 1.67
N ASP A 354 -2.73 -17.56 1.30
CA ASP A 354 -2.40 -17.78 -0.13
C ASP A 354 -3.46 -18.64 -0.82
N VAL A 355 -4.18 -19.50 -0.09
CA VAL A 355 -5.28 -20.30 -0.60
C VAL A 355 -6.56 -19.49 -0.64
N TRP A 356 -6.87 -18.74 0.42
CA TRP A 356 -8.08 -17.93 0.52
C TRP A 356 -8.11 -16.75 -0.47
N LEU A 357 -6.95 -16.23 -0.86
CA LEU A 357 -6.82 -15.10 -1.78
C LEU A 357 -6.68 -15.50 -3.25
N LYS A 358 -6.59 -16.79 -3.58
CA LYS A 358 -6.56 -17.25 -4.97
C LYS A 358 -7.86 -16.88 -5.67
N ARG A 359 -7.75 -16.27 -6.85
CA ARG A 359 -8.93 -16.01 -7.67
C ARG A 359 -9.30 -17.29 -8.43
N PRO A 360 -10.59 -17.54 -8.68
CA PRO A 360 -11.02 -18.66 -9.53
C PRO A 360 -10.38 -18.62 -10.94
N GLU A 361 -10.05 -17.42 -11.42
CA GLU A 361 -9.41 -17.19 -12.73
C GLU A 361 -7.97 -17.70 -12.79
N ASP A 362 -7.26 -17.71 -11.65
CA ASP A 362 -5.87 -18.18 -11.57
C ASP A 362 -5.77 -19.70 -11.79
N GLU A 363 -6.86 -20.45 -11.61
CA GLU A 363 -6.91 -21.90 -11.84
C GLU A 363 -7.07 -22.26 -13.33
N GLN A 364 -7.66 -21.38 -14.14
CA GLN A 364 -7.93 -21.68 -15.56
C GLN A 364 -6.68 -21.57 -16.45
N PHE A 365 -5.70 -20.76 -16.06
CA PHE A 365 -4.44 -20.65 -16.80
C PHE A 365 -3.51 -21.86 -16.64
N VAL A 366 -3.69 -22.68 -15.60
CA VAL A 366 -2.84 -23.85 -15.33
C VAL A 366 -3.27 -25.10 -16.11
N LEU A 367 -4.53 -25.17 -16.57
CA LEU A 367 -5.06 -26.33 -17.31
C LEU A 367 -4.98 -26.17 -18.85
N SER A 368 -4.46 -25.04 -19.33
CA SER A 368 -4.49 -24.65 -20.75
C SER A 368 -3.11 -24.58 -21.42
N GLY A 369 -2.02 -24.91 -20.71
CA GLY A 369 -0.65 -24.97 -21.22
C GLY A 369 0.04 -26.23 -20.75
#